data_AF-A0A7C0U9A9-F1
#
_entry.id   AF-A0A7C0U9A9-F1
#
_cell.length_a   1.000
_cell.length_b   1.000
_cell.length_c   1.000
_cell.angle_alpha   90.00
_cell.angle_beta   90.00
_cell.angle_gamma   90.00
#
_symmetry.space_group_name_H-M   'P 1'
#
loop_
_entity.id
_entity.type
_entity.pdbx_description
1 polymer ?
#
loop_
_entity_poly.entity_id
_entity_poly.type
_entity_poly.pdbx_seq_one_letter_code
_entity_poly.pdbx_strand_id
1 'polypeptide(L)'
;METIPLTILIVLFAVYLGIFLARSTPTLLPENLCSSDEDCEWKITNCCPENAGARWECVNKKTFVPPKCPELIICPQVISPKPARACVCENGECVVK
;
A
#
# COMPACT_ATOMS: atom_id res chain seq x y z
N MET A 1 46.46 16.48 -33.13
CA MET A 1 45.37 16.80 -32.18
C MET A 1 44.11 16.25 -32.83
N GLU A 2 43.77 14.99 -32.54
CA GLU A 2 42.61 14.33 -33.15
C GLU A 2 41.34 14.89 -32.52
N THR A 3 40.52 15.55 -33.32
CA THR A 3 39.22 16.07 -32.89
C THR A 3 38.21 14.93 -32.86
N ILE A 4 37.60 14.71 -31.70
CA ILE A 4 36.50 13.74 -31.58
C ILE A 4 35.34 14.28 -32.41
N PRO A 5 34.83 13.52 -33.40
CA PRO A 5 33.72 13.97 -34.23
C PRO A 5 32.48 14.19 -33.37
N LEU A 6 31.73 15.26 -33.68
CA LEU A 6 30.52 15.69 -32.96
C LEU A 6 29.50 14.55 -32.79
N THR A 7 29.46 13.62 -33.75
CA THR A 7 28.60 12.43 -33.73
C THR A 7 28.90 11.50 -32.56
N ILE A 8 30.17 11.30 -32.20
CA ILE A 8 30.57 10.46 -31.06
C ILE A 8 30.14 11.11 -29.74
N LEU A 9 30.28 12.43 -29.62
CA LEU A 9 29.82 13.19 -28.46
C LEU A 9 28.30 13.07 -28.23
N ILE A 10 27.51 13.14 -29.30
CA ILE A 10 26.05 12.98 -29.24
C ILE A 10 25.67 11.57 -28.79
N VAL A 11 26.33 10.54 -29.33
CA VAL A 11 26.08 9.15 -28.94
C VAL A 11 26.41 8.91 -27.47
N LEU A 12 27.56 9.41 -27.00
CA LEU A 12 27.96 9.28 -25.60
C LEU A 12 27.00 10.01 -24.65
N PHE A 13 26.54 11.20 -25.02
CA PHE A 13 25.55 11.94 -24.24
C PHE A 13 24.20 11.19 -24.19
N ALA A 14 23.74 10.65 -25.31
CA ALA A 14 22.50 9.87 -25.36
C ALA A 14 22.58 8.60 -24.50
N VAL A 15 23.70 7.88 -24.55
CA VAL A 15 23.94 6.70 -23.70
C VAL A 15 24.00 7.08 -22.23
N TYR A 16 24.72 8.15 -21.88
CA TYR A 16 24.80 8.65 -20.51
C TYR A 16 23.42 9.05 -19.99
N LEU A 17 22.64 9.79 -20.80
CA LEU A 17 21.29 10.21 -20.45
C LEU A 17 20.36 9.00 -20.24
N GLY A 18 20.44 7.98 -21.10
CA GLY A 18 19.66 6.74 -20.96
C GLY A 18 19.97 5.99 -19.65
N ILE A 19 21.26 5.85 -19.31
CA ILE A 19 21.69 5.20 -18.05
C ILE A 19 21.27 6.03 -16.84
N PHE A 20 21.40 7.36 -16.92
CA PHE A 20 21.00 8.28 -15.87
C PHE A 20 19.49 8.20 -15.60
N LEU A 21 18.67 8.20 -16.66
CA LEU A 21 17.22 8.03 -16.56
C LEU A 21 16.81 6.65 -16.02
N ALA A 22 17.52 5.58 -16.40
CA ALA A 22 17.27 4.26 -15.85
C ALA A 22 17.53 4.21 -14.33
N ARG A 23 18.60 4.86 -13.86
CA ARG A 23 18.95 4.92 -12.43
C ARG A 23 18.05 5.82 -11.60
N SER A 24 17.47 6.86 -12.20
CA SER A 24 16.65 7.83 -11.49
C SER A 24 15.19 7.40 -11.34
N THR A 25 14.77 6.29 -11.94
CA THR A 25 13.41 5.78 -11.73
C THR A 25 13.24 5.35 -10.27
N PRO A 26 12.43 6.06 -9.46
CA PRO A 26 12.09 5.58 -8.14
C PRO A 26 11.32 4.29 -8.32
N THR A 27 11.81 3.20 -7.72
CA THR A 27 10.99 2.00 -7.58
C THR A 27 9.83 2.39 -6.68
N LEU A 28 8.63 2.55 -7.27
CA LEU A 28 7.39 2.67 -6.52
C LEU A 28 7.14 1.31 -5.86
N LEU A 29 7.83 1.05 -4.75
CA LEU A 29 7.47 -0.04 -3.85
C LEU A 29 6.03 0.26 -3.41
N PRO A 30 5.09 -0.69 -3.57
CA PRO A 30 3.72 -0.45 -3.15
C PRO A 30 3.72 -0.08 -1.67
N GLU A 31 3.32 1.15 -1.33
CA GLU A 31 3.30 1.65 0.06
C GLU A 31 2.44 0.78 0.99
N ASN A 32 1.58 -0.07 0.43
CA ASN A 32 0.70 -0.99 1.15
C ASN A 32 1.37 -2.30 1.62
N LEU A 33 2.66 -2.51 1.37
CA LEU A 33 3.33 -3.75 1.77
C LEU A 33 3.49 -3.84 3.30
N CYS A 34 3.10 -4.98 3.88
CA CYS A 34 3.44 -5.33 5.25
C CYS A 34 4.83 -5.98 5.33
N SER A 35 5.52 -5.89 6.46
CA SER A 35 6.82 -6.56 6.68
C SER A 35 6.80 -7.55 7.83
N SER A 36 5.81 -7.47 8.72
CA SER A 36 5.61 -8.37 9.84
C SER A 36 4.14 -8.47 10.20
N ASP A 37 3.74 -9.51 10.92
CA ASP A 37 2.34 -9.68 11.38
C ASP A 37 1.86 -8.48 12.21
N GLU A 38 2.76 -7.81 12.91
CA GLU A 38 2.44 -6.60 13.68
C GLU A 38 1.97 -5.45 12.80
N ASP A 39 2.30 -5.43 11.51
CA ASP A 39 1.82 -4.42 10.56
C ASP A 39 0.37 -4.65 10.15
N CYS A 40 -0.18 -5.83 10.39
CA CYS A 40 -1.52 -6.21 9.99
C CYS A 40 -2.48 -6.19 11.18
N GLU A 41 -3.65 -5.61 10.98
CA GLU A 41 -4.66 -5.51 12.03
C GLU A 41 -6.06 -5.65 11.44
N TRP A 42 -6.96 -6.27 12.22
CA TRP A 42 -8.39 -6.18 11.96
C TRP A 42 -8.88 -4.76 12.20
N LYS A 43 -9.41 -4.12 11.16
CA LYS A 43 -10.06 -2.81 11.25
C LYS A 43 -11.49 -2.90 10.75
N ILE A 44 -12.34 -2.03 11.30
CA ILE A 44 -13.70 -1.84 10.82
C ILE A 44 -13.64 -0.89 9.62
N THR A 45 -14.14 -1.32 8.46
CA THR A 45 -14.09 -0.56 7.20
C THR A 45 -15.39 0.14 6.85
N ASN A 46 -16.43 -0.03 7.67
CA ASN A 46 -17.65 0.76 7.63
C ASN A 46 -17.79 1.63 8.88
N CYS A 47 -18.87 2.42 8.93
CA CYS A 47 -19.17 3.31 10.05
C CYS A 47 -20.00 2.67 11.16
N CYS A 48 -20.02 1.34 11.20
CA CYS A 48 -20.89 0.61 12.12
C CYS A 48 -20.07 -0.04 13.23
N PRO A 49 -20.54 0.04 14.49
CA PRO A 49 -19.84 -0.57 15.62
C PRO A 49 -20.01 -2.09 15.65
N GLU A 50 -19.20 -2.76 16.48
CA GLU A 50 -19.19 -4.22 16.62
C GLU A 50 -20.55 -4.81 17.00
N ASN A 51 -21.36 -4.07 17.76
CA ASN A 51 -22.69 -4.50 18.16
C ASN A 51 -23.79 -4.19 17.12
N ALA A 52 -23.43 -3.58 15.98
CA ALA A 52 -24.40 -3.17 14.95
C ALA A 52 -23.87 -3.32 13.51
N GLY A 53 -23.38 -4.50 13.12
CA GLY A 53 -23.07 -4.79 11.71
C GLY A 53 -21.72 -4.25 11.24
N ALA A 54 -20.72 -4.16 12.13
CA ALA A 54 -19.34 -3.87 11.75
C ALA A 54 -18.87 -4.78 10.60
N ARG A 55 -18.24 -4.16 9.59
CA ARG A 55 -17.54 -4.85 8.52
C ARG A 55 -16.05 -4.87 8.88
N TRP A 56 -15.51 -6.07 9.08
CA TRP A 56 -14.11 -6.28 9.42
C TRP A 56 -13.28 -6.63 8.20
N GLU A 57 -12.13 -5.98 8.06
CA GLU A 57 -11.10 -6.32 7.07
C GLU A 57 -9.74 -6.39 7.74
N CYS A 58 -8.91 -7.32 7.27
CA CYS A 58 -7.51 -7.44 7.66
C CYS A 58 -6.70 -6.50 6.78
N VAL A 59 -6.12 -5.47 7.38
CA VAL A 59 -5.50 -4.35 6.66
C VAL A 59 -4.14 -4.02 7.24
N ASN A 60 -3.30 -3.37 6.44
CA ASN A 60 -2.04 -2.82 6.90
C ASN A 60 -2.31 -1.55 7.74
N LYS A 61 -1.95 -1.57 9.01
CA LYS A 61 -2.22 -0.48 9.96
C LYS A 61 -1.51 0.83 9.60
N LYS A 62 -0.41 0.76 8.84
CA LYS A 62 0.40 1.93 8.45
C LYS A 62 -0.28 2.75 7.36
N THR A 63 -1.01 2.08 6.46
CA THR A 63 -1.65 2.73 5.30
C THR A 63 -3.17 2.80 5.41
N PHE A 64 -3.77 2.08 6.37
CA PHE A 64 -5.20 2.09 6.57
C PHE A 64 -5.73 3.50 6.88
N VAL A 65 -6.68 3.95 6.07
CA VAL A 65 -7.41 5.20 6.29
C VAL A 65 -8.82 4.84 6.78
N PRO A 66 -9.18 5.22 8.03
CA PRO A 66 -10.53 4.98 8.54
C PRO A 66 -11.60 5.67 7.67
N PRO A 67 -12.80 5.07 7.54
CA PRO A 67 -13.89 5.70 6.80
C PRO A 67 -14.32 7.01 7.47
N LYS A 68 -14.64 8.01 6.65
CA LYS A 68 -15.24 9.26 7.15
C LYS A 68 -16.72 9.03 7.44
N CYS A 69 -17.09 9.05 8.71
CA CYS A 69 -18.44 8.74 9.13
C CYS A 69 -19.30 10.00 9.35
N PRO A 70 -20.54 10.02 8.84
CA PRO A 70 -21.50 11.08 9.18
C PRO A 70 -21.93 10.95 10.65
N GLU A 71 -22.46 12.03 11.23
CA GLU A 71 -22.99 12.03 12.60
C GLU A 71 -24.19 11.09 12.76
N LEU A 72 -25.00 10.94 11.71
CA LEU A 72 -26.15 10.05 11.66
C LEU A 72 -25.89 8.93 10.66
N ILE A 73 -25.73 7.71 11.16
CA ILE A 73 -25.48 6.50 10.39
C ILE A 73 -26.57 5.46 10.74
N ILE A 74 -27.12 4.79 9.72
CA ILE A 74 -28.03 3.65 9.93
C ILE A 74 -27.20 2.38 9.81
N CYS A 75 -27.24 1.56 10.86
CA CYS A 75 -26.47 0.33 10.96
C CYS A 75 -27.39 -0.89 11.16
N PRO A 76 -27.01 -2.06 10.60
CA PRO A 76 -27.73 -3.31 10.85
C PRO A 76 -27.81 -3.63 12.34
N GLN A 77 -28.93 -4.19 12.79
CA GLN A 77 -29.12 -4.59 14.19
C GLN A 77 -28.63 -6.02 14.42
N VAL A 78 -27.37 -6.28 14.08
CA VAL A 78 -26.71 -7.59 14.19
C VAL A 78 -25.35 -7.42 14.85
N ILE A 79 -25.02 -8.30 15.79
CA ILE A 79 -23.71 -8.31 16.43
C ILE A 79 -22.68 -8.88 15.45
N SER A 80 -21.64 -8.11 15.17
CA SER A 80 -20.50 -8.43 14.31
C SER A 80 -19.20 -8.28 15.12
N PRO A 81 -18.89 -9.25 16.01
CA PRO A 81 -17.70 -9.16 16.85
C PRO A 81 -16.43 -9.26 16.02
N LYS A 82 -15.31 -8.80 16.57
CA LYS A 82 -13.99 -8.98 15.96
C LYS A 82 -13.75 -10.47 15.60
N PRO A 83 -13.31 -10.77 14.37
CA PRO A 83 -13.04 -12.15 13.97
C PRO A 83 -11.98 -12.81 14.84
N ALA A 84 -12.19 -14.10 15.15
CA ALA A 84 -11.23 -14.93 15.89
C ALA A 84 -10.04 -15.41 15.03
N ARG A 85 -10.15 -15.28 13.69
CA ARG A 85 -9.08 -15.59 12.75
C ARG A 85 -7.91 -14.61 12.89
N ALA A 86 -6.70 -15.07 12.62
CA ALA A 86 -5.53 -14.23 12.64
C ALA A 86 -5.50 -13.32 11.40
N CYS A 87 -4.99 -12.10 11.59
CA CYS A 87 -4.66 -11.17 10.52
C CYS A 87 -3.14 -11.06 10.51
N VAL A 88 -2.50 -11.58 9.46
CA VAL A 88 -1.04 -11.81 9.41
C VAL A 88 -0.46 -11.26 8.12
N CYS A 89 0.85 -11.06 8.10
CA CYS A 89 1.56 -10.61 6.92
C CYS A 89 2.10 -11.80 6.13
N GLU A 90 1.65 -11.95 4.88
CA GLU A 90 2.11 -13.01 3.98
C GLU A 90 2.43 -12.41 2.60
N ASN A 91 3.65 -12.63 2.12
CA ASN A 91 4.13 -12.11 0.83
C ASN A 91 3.95 -10.58 0.66
N GLY A 92 4.03 -9.83 1.76
CA GLY A 92 3.85 -8.39 1.76
C GLY A 92 2.38 -7.94 1.80
N GLU A 93 1.42 -8.84 1.90
CA GLU A 93 0.00 -8.52 2.00
C GLU A 93 -0.58 -8.96 3.35
N CYS A 94 -1.52 -8.18 3.87
CA CYS A 94 -2.27 -8.57 5.07
C CYS A 94 -3.39 -9.54 4.70
N VAL A 95 -3.31 -10.76 5.22
CA VAL A 95 -4.22 -11.86 4.88
C VAL A 95 -4.82 -12.49 6.13
N VAL A 96 -5.94 -13.19 5.94
CA VAL A 96 -6.68 -13.87 7.01
C VAL A 96 -6.24 -15.33 7.11
N LYS A 97 -5.91 -15.81 8.32
CA LYS A 97 -5.58 -17.21 8.62
C LYS A 97 -6.47 -17.80 9.72
#